data_AF-A0A7J4G3F5-F1
#
_entry.id   AF-A0A7J4G3F5-F1
#
_cell.length_a   1.000
_cell.length_b   1.000
_cell.length_c   1.000
_cell.angle_alpha   90.00
_cell.angle_beta   90.00
_cell.angle_gamma   90.00
#
_symmetry.space_group_name_H-M   'P 1'
#
loop_
_entity.id
_entity.type
_entity.pdbx_description
1 polymer ?
#
loop_
_entity_poly.entity_id
_entity_poly.type
_entity_poly.pdbx_seq_one_letter_code
_entity_poly.pdbx_strand_id
1 'polypeptide(L)'
;MKEVFEISKEKEQKIKKDELLAKQSLIFREIEGKYYLIIDGDEEAINKLKGEFNLKIAENKDEISKKVNEEEEKAIQGFGGIFS
;
A
#
# COMPACT_ATOMS: atom_id res chain seq x y z
N MET A 1 1.99 -7.04 10.30
CA MET A 1 2.22 -5.66 10.79
C MET A 1 1.87 -4.72 9.65
N LYS A 2 1.16 -3.62 9.91
CA LYS A 2 0.81 -2.64 8.88
C LYS A 2 1.73 -1.42 8.97
N GLU A 3 2.43 -1.11 7.89
CA GLU A 3 3.19 0.13 7.73
C GLU A 3 2.69 0.94 6.53
N VAL A 4 2.74 2.27 6.64
CA VAL A 4 2.27 3.20 5.62
C VAL A 4 3.45 4.01 5.09
N PHE A 5 3.63 3.96 3.78
CA PHE A 5 4.71 4.65 3.08
C PHE A 5 4.15 5.69 2.11
N GLU A 6 4.80 6.84 2.05
CA GLU A 6 4.57 7.81 0.99
C GLU A 6 5.41 7.44 -0.23
N ILE A 7 4.74 7.29 -1.37
CA ILE A 7 5.36 6.93 -2.64
C ILE A 7 4.99 7.93 -3.74
N SER A 8 5.76 7.93 -4.82
CA SER A 8 5.40 8.63 -6.04
C SER A 8 4.64 7.71 -6.98
N LYS A 9 3.84 8.28 -7.88
CA LYS A 9 3.09 7.51 -8.90
C LYS A 9 3.96 6.55 -9.72
N GLU A 10 5.18 6.97 -10.05
CA GLU A 10 6.15 6.13 -10.76
C GLU A 10 6.60 4.92 -9.93
N LYS A 11 6.77 5.11 -8.61
CA LYS A 11 7.08 4.01 -7.69
C LYS A 11 5.91 3.07 -7.55
N GLU A 12 4.68 3.58 -7.45
CA GLU A 12 3.47 2.76 -7.40
C GLU A 12 3.42 1.76 -8.56
N GLN A 13 3.65 2.23 -9.79
CA GLN A 13 3.65 1.37 -10.97
C GLN A 13 4.80 0.38 -10.99
N LYS A 14 5.99 0.76 -10.49
CA LYS A 14 7.12 -0.18 -10.36
C LYS A 14 6.80 -1.29 -9.36
N ILE A 15 6.30 -0.92 -8.18
CA ILE A 15 5.95 -1.82 -7.08
C ILE A 15 4.81 -2.76 -7.49
N LYS A 16 3.80 -2.28 -8.22
CA LYS A 16 2.71 -3.11 -8.78
C LYS A 16 3.18 -4.14 -9.82
N LYS A 17 4.29 -3.87 -10.51
CA LYS A 17 4.86 -4.77 -11.53
C LYS A 17 5.86 -5.76 -10.94
N ASP A 18 6.24 -5.59 -9.68
CA ASP A 18 7.25 -6.42 -9.05
C ASP A 18 6.62 -7.72 -8.52
N GLU A 19 7.09 -8.86 -9.04
CA GLU A 19 6.57 -10.19 -8.64
C GLU A 19 6.93 -10.56 -7.20
N LEU A 20 8.00 -9.97 -6.61
CA LEU A 20 8.39 -10.26 -5.22
C LEU A 20 7.31 -9.87 -4.20
N LEU A 21 6.43 -8.96 -4.62
CA LEU A 21 5.37 -8.37 -3.82
C LEU A 21 4.02 -9.06 -3.97
N ALA A 22 3.87 -9.95 -4.95
CA ALA A 22 2.61 -10.66 -5.21
C ALA A 22 2.17 -11.61 -4.07
N LYS A 23 3.05 -11.87 -3.10
CA LYS A 23 2.75 -12.70 -1.91
C LYS A 23 2.32 -11.92 -0.68
N GLN A 24 2.35 -10.58 -0.72
CA GLN A 24 2.02 -9.72 0.41
C GLN A 24 0.77 -8.89 0.14
N SER A 25 0.08 -8.51 1.20
CA SER A 25 -1.08 -7.62 1.11
C SER A 25 -0.60 -6.18 0.92
N LEU A 26 -0.49 -5.76 -0.34
CA LEU A 26 -0.18 -4.39 -0.72
C LEU A 26 -1.45 -3.61 -1.04
N ILE A 27 -1.62 -2.49 -0.36
CA ILE A 27 -2.73 -1.57 -0.60
C ILE A 27 -2.16 -0.26 -1.11
N PHE A 28 -2.56 0.12 -2.32
CA PHE A 28 -2.16 1.39 -2.92
C PHE A 28 -3.32 2.37 -2.82
N ARG A 29 -3.04 3.58 -2.32
CA ARG A 29 -4.05 4.63 -2.15
C ARG A 29 -3.57 5.98 -2.60
N GLU A 30 -4.44 6.72 -3.27
CA GLU A 30 -4.24 8.12 -3.59
C GLU A 30 -5.11 8.97 -2.66
N ILE A 31 -4.50 9.86 -1.89
CA ILE A 31 -5.20 10.79 -0.99
C ILE A 31 -4.66 12.19 -1.28
N GLU A 32 -5.54 13.11 -1.65
CA GLU A 32 -5.19 14.51 -1.96
C GLU A 32 -4.08 14.64 -3.02
N GLY A 33 -4.05 13.74 -4.01
CA GLY A 33 -3.05 13.72 -5.08
C GLY A 33 -1.68 13.17 -4.67
N LYS A 34 -1.54 12.69 -3.42
CA LYS A 34 -0.37 11.95 -2.95
C LYS A 34 -0.66 10.45 -2.97
N TYR A 35 0.37 9.67 -3.30
CA TYR A 35 0.28 8.22 -3.37
C TYR A 35 0.86 7.60 -2.10
N TYR A 36 0.14 6.64 -1.55
CA TYR A 36 0.44 5.93 -0.33
C TYR A 36 0.43 4.43 -0.61
N LEU A 37 1.39 3.74 0.00
CA LEU A 37 1.51 2.30 -0.03
C LEU A 37 1.39 1.79 1.40
N ILE A 38 0.37 1.00 1.66
CA ILE A 38 0.24 0.25 2.90
C ILE A 38 0.70 -1.18 2.63
N ILE A 39 1.63 -1.64 3.45
CA ILE A 39 2.17 -3.00 3.39
C ILE A 39 1.70 -3.70 4.65
N ASP A 40 0.88 -4.73 4.49
CA ASP A 40 0.57 -5.66 5.57
C ASP A 40 1.36 -6.95 5.39
N GLY A 41 2.31 -7.15 6.30
CA GLY A 41 3.22 -8.30 6.25
C GLY A 41 4.17 -8.33 7.43
N ASP A 42 5.19 -9.17 7.34
CA ASP A 42 6.26 -9.27 8.33
C ASP A 42 7.19 -8.06 8.27
N GLU A 43 7.74 -7.67 9.43
CA GLU A 43 8.65 -6.52 9.56
C GLU A 43 9.87 -6.63 8.62
N GLU A 44 10.38 -7.85 8.42
CA GLU A 44 11.53 -8.12 7.55
C GLU A 44 11.25 -7.79 6.08
N ALA A 45 10.06 -8.16 5.60
CA ALA A 45 9.59 -7.82 4.28
C ALA A 45 9.41 -6.31 4.08
N ILE A 46 8.80 -5.65 5.07
CA ILE A 46 8.59 -4.20 5.08
C ILE A 46 9.94 -3.48 5.01
N ASN A 47 10.92 -3.87 5.83
CA ASN A 47 12.25 -3.28 5.84
C ASN A 47 12.99 -3.50 4.51
N LYS A 48 12.85 -4.68 3.91
CA LYS A 48 13.45 -4.99 2.60
C LYS A 48 12.91 -4.06 1.51
N LEU A 49 11.59 -3.90 1.44
CA LEU A 49 10.92 -3.02 0.47
C LEU A 49 11.24 -1.55 0.69
N LYS A 50 11.31 -1.15 1.96
CA LYS A 50 11.73 0.19 2.35
C LYS A 50 13.13 0.50 1.82
N GLY A 51 14.08 -0.42 1.95
CA GLY A 51 15.44 -0.27 1.43
C GLY A 51 15.49 -0.31 -0.09
N GLU A 52 14.83 -1.28 -0.71
CA GLU A 52 14.86 -1.52 -2.15
C GLU A 52 14.24 -0.37 -2.96
N PHE A 53 13.09 0.14 -2.51
CA PHE A 53 12.37 1.23 -3.17
C PHE A 53 12.64 2.60 -2.55
N ASN A 54 13.52 2.68 -1.55
CA ASN A 54 13.80 3.88 -0.76
C ASN A 54 12.49 4.58 -0.33
N LEU A 55 11.63 3.83 0.35
CA LEU A 55 10.30 4.28 0.78
C LEU A 55 10.42 5.19 2.00
N LYS A 56 9.66 6.28 2.00
CA LYS A 56 9.56 7.17 3.16
C LYS A 56 8.32 6.77 3.96
N ILE A 57 8.47 6.64 5.28
CA ILE A 57 7.31 6.42 6.16
C ILE A 57 6.44 7.67 6.08
N ALA A 58 5.14 7.49 5.88
CA ALA A 58 4.22 8.61 5.84
C ALA A 58 4.06 9.20 7.25
N GLU A 59 4.27 10.51 7.41
CA GLU A 59 4.05 11.20 8.69
C GLU A 59 2.58 11.09 9.13
N ASN A 60 1.66 11.05 8.16
CA ASN A 60 0.21 10.95 8.38
C ASN A 60 -0.28 9.49 8.47
N LYS A 61 0.58 8.53 8.88
CA LYS A 61 0.24 7.10 8.90
C LYS A 61 -1.10 6.79 9.58
N ASP A 62 -1.44 7.51 10.66
CA ASP A 62 -2.65 7.28 11.46
C ASP A 62 -3.92 7.64 10.69
N GLU A 63 -3.91 8.79 10.01
CA GLU A 63 -5.05 9.21 9.16
C GLU A 63 -5.22 8.29 7.96
N ILE A 64 -4.12 7.92 7.31
CA ILE A 64 -4.14 7.00 6.17
C ILE A 64 -4.65 5.63 6.62
N SER A 65 -4.15 5.11 7.76
CA SER A 65 -4.56 3.81 8.29
C SER A 65 -6.06 3.77 8.61
N LYS A 66 -6.61 4.84 9.22
CA LYS A 66 -8.06 4.96 9.45
C LYS A 66 -8.85 4.96 8.14
N LYS A 67 -8.47 5.81 7.18
CA LYS A 67 -9.12 5.87 5.87
C LYS A 67 -9.07 4.54 5.14
N VAL A 68 -7.93 3.85 5.20
CA VAL A 68 -7.75 2.54 4.59
C VAL A 68 -8.67 1.52 5.25
N ASN A 69 -8.78 1.50 6.57
CA ASN A 69 -9.67 0.58 7.27
C ASN A 69 -11.14 0.81 6.90
N GLU A 70 -11.57 2.08 6.84
CA GLU A 70 -12.92 2.45 6.38
C GLU A 70 -13.17 2.09 4.91
N GLU A 71 -12.14 2.16 4.07
CA GLU A 71 -12.23 1.84 2.65
C GLU A 71 -12.04 0.35 2.35
N GLU A 72 -11.33 -0.43 3.19
CA GLU A 72 -11.24 -1.89 3.08
C GLU A 72 -12.63 -2.52 3.32
N GLU A 73 -13.41 -2.02 4.29
CA GLU A 73 -14.82 -2.42 4.45
C GLU A 73 -15.64 -2.18 3.18
N LYS A 74 -15.36 -1.11 2.43
CA LYS A 74 -16.04 -0.80 1.16
C LYS A 74 -15.47 -1.60 -0.02
N ALA A 75 -14.17 -1.86 -0.04
CA ALA A 75 -13.49 -2.57 -1.12
C ALA A 75 -13.82 -4.07 -1.13
N ILE A 76 -14.14 -4.66 0.03
CA ILE A 76 -14.69 -6.02 0.12
C ILE A 76 -16.01 -6.14 -0.68
N GLN A 77 -16.77 -5.05 -0.83
CA GLN A 77 -17.95 -5.02 -1.70
C GLN A 77 -17.61 -4.70 -3.18
N GLY A 78 -16.44 -4.12 -3.48
CA GLY A 78 -16.05 -3.69 -4.83
C GLY A 78 -15.15 -4.65 -5.61
N PHE A 79 -14.34 -5.47 -4.93
CA PHE A 79 -13.41 -6.41 -5.57
C PHE A 79 -14.06 -7.73 -6.03
N GLY A 80 -15.36 -7.93 -5.77
CA GLY A 80 -16.15 -9.03 -6.34
C GLY A 80 -16.68 -8.78 -7.76
N GLY A 81 -16.42 -7.60 -8.34
CA GLY A 81 -17.06 -7.15 -9.59
C GLY A 81 -16.22 -7.20 -10.87
N ILE A 82 -14.95 -7.62 -10.80
CA ILE A 82 -14.05 -7.73 -11.97
C ILE A 82 -13.61 -9.19 -12.19
N PHE A 83 -14.58 -10.09 -12.15
CA PHE A 83 -14.57 -11.36 -12.88
C PHE A 83 -16.00 -11.59 -13.41
N SER A 84 -16.32 -10.99 -14.55
CA SER A 84 -17.44 -11.37 -15.42
C SER A 84 -16.98 -11.31 -16.86
#